data_AF-A0A959TDS6-F1
#
_entry.id   AF-A0A959TDS6-F1
#
_cell.length_a   1.000
_cell.length_b   1.000
_cell.length_c   1.000
_cell.angle_alpha   90.00
_cell.angle_beta   90.00
_cell.angle_gamma   90.00
#
_symmetry.space_group_name_H-M   'P 1'
#
loop_
_entity.id
_entity.type
_entity.pdbx_description
1 polymer ?
#
loop_
_entity_poly.entity_id
_entity_poly.type
_entity_poly.pdbx_seq_one_letter_code
_entity_poly.pdbx_strand_id
1 'polypeptide(L)'
;ARYVGGSDDFEVGKLRELRAFRQRMKRVHPGIGLIPKETWEKVKLEFLDGLAGHPLRADIEDLLHLYETSYKGRHDLAEWNTFVREIRISDAVRPKKGVVLVSTMHKSKGKEFNNVFIHLDGHVLDSDEARRLLYVACTRAMDSLEIHTNTLVLTDYQPSHLERVVDADEHRPPATIEYVLGMTEVNLGSCAYVSERIKKLRTGDELRPDAVQFASNHARGLGTTQGNVLLYSRKFVGGALGRLERNGYSVARGRVEYIVEWYDKKKDRTYEVVLPRLSLRRSETAN
;
A
#
# COMPACT_ATOMS: atom_id res chain seq x y z
N ALA A 1 -2.70 10.65 11.33
CA ALA A 1 -1.50 9.86 10.97
C ALA A 1 -1.23 10.03 9.48
N ARG A 2 0.02 10.24 9.06
CA ARG A 2 0.39 10.33 7.64
C ARG A 2 0.65 8.93 7.09
N TYR A 3 0.02 8.58 5.96
CA TYR A 3 0.19 7.29 5.28
C TYR A 3 1.34 7.36 4.27
N VAL A 4 2.32 6.45 4.35
CA VAL A 4 3.47 6.43 3.43
C VAL A 4 3.73 5.00 2.95
N GLY A 5 3.67 4.78 1.63
CA GLY A 5 4.21 3.59 0.95
C GLY A 5 3.26 2.40 0.70
N GLY A 6 3.74 1.46 -0.12
CA GLY A 6 3.73 0.03 0.22
C GLY A 6 2.83 -0.97 -0.51
N SER A 7 1.84 -0.57 -1.31
CA SER A 7 0.79 -1.52 -1.69
C SER A 7 0.92 -2.14 -3.10
N ASP A 8 1.80 -1.62 -3.95
CA ASP A 8 1.81 -1.96 -5.39
C ASP A 8 2.95 -2.88 -5.84
N ASP A 9 3.73 -3.44 -4.92
CA ASP A 9 4.91 -4.25 -5.26
C ASP A 9 4.67 -5.77 -5.24
N PHE A 10 3.41 -6.19 -5.13
CA PHE A 10 2.98 -7.58 -5.28
C PHE A 10 1.68 -7.68 -6.11
N GLU A 11 1.49 -8.82 -6.76
CA GLU A 11 0.25 -9.15 -7.48
C GLU A 11 -0.89 -9.39 -6.49
N VAL A 12 -2.02 -8.71 -6.66
CA VAL A 12 -3.19 -8.80 -5.75
C VAL A 12 -3.64 -10.25 -5.57
N GLY A 13 -3.65 -11.04 -6.64
CA GLY A 13 -3.97 -12.48 -6.59
C GLY A 13 -3.09 -13.34 -5.69
N LYS A 14 -1.94 -12.83 -5.21
CA LYS A 14 -1.06 -13.52 -4.25
C LYS A 14 -1.45 -13.29 -2.80
N LEU A 15 -2.42 -12.42 -2.50
CA LEU A 15 -2.99 -12.28 -1.17
C LEU A 15 -3.55 -13.61 -0.66
N ARG A 16 -3.29 -13.92 0.61
CA ARG A 16 -3.76 -15.15 1.27
C ARG A 16 -5.27 -15.31 1.13
N GLU A 17 -6.02 -14.23 1.32
CA GLU A 17 -7.49 -14.20 1.25
C GLU A 17 -7.98 -14.50 -0.17
N LEU A 18 -7.39 -13.90 -1.20
CA LEU A 18 -7.79 -14.15 -2.60
C LEU A 18 -7.35 -15.52 -3.10
N ARG A 19 -6.22 -16.05 -2.60
CA ARG A 19 -5.83 -17.45 -2.82
C ARG A 19 -6.85 -18.40 -2.19
N ALA A 20 -7.36 -18.09 -0.99
CA ALA A 20 -8.40 -18.87 -0.34
C ALA A 20 -9.73 -18.82 -1.13
N PHE A 21 -10.14 -17.64 -1.61
CA PHE A 21 -11.30 -17.50 -2.50
C PHE A 21 -11.16 -18.35 -3.76
N ARG A 22 -10.03 -18.24 -4.46
CA ARG A 22 -9.72 -19.03 -5.66
C ARG A 22 -9.78 -20.53 -5.38
N GLN A 23 -9.23 -20.99 -4.27
CA GLN A 23 -9.28 -22.40 -3.87
C GLN A 23 -10.71 -22.86 -3.59
N ARG A 24 -11.54 -22.03 -2.94
CA ARG A 24 -12.95 -22.32 -2.70
C ARG A 24 -13.72 -22.43 -4.01
N MET A 25 -13.55 -21.48 -4.92
CA MET A 25 -14.14 -21.51 -6.25
C MET A 25 -13.76 -22.79 -7.01
N LYS A 26 -12.48 -23.16 -7.02
CA LYS A 26 -11.99 -24.38 -7.70
C LYS A 26 -12.57 -25.67 -7.10
N ARG A 27 -12.87 -25.70 -5.81
CA ARG A 27 -13.50 -26.87 -5.15
C ARG A 27 -14.96 -27.01 -5.56
N VAL A 28 -15.69 -25.91 -5.66
CA VAL A 28 -17.12 -25.91 -6.02
C VAL A 28 -17.31 -26.08 -7.53
N HIS A 29 -16.42 -25.50 -8.34
CA HIS A 29 -16.44 -25.59 -9.79
C HIS A 29 -15.05 -26.02 -10.32
N PRO A 30 -14.74 -27.33 -10.33
CA PRO A 30 -13.46 -27.85 -10.80
C PRO A 30 -13.33 -27.83 -12.33
N GLY A 31 -14.44 -27.71 -13.06
CA GLY A 31 -14.47 -27.65 -14.52
C GLY A 31 -13.84 -26.36 -15.07
N ILE A 32 -13.34 -26.45 -16.30
CA ILE A 32 -12.82 -25.30 -17.05
C ILE A 32 -14.01 -24.57 -17.70
N GLY A 33 -13.98 -23.24 -17.69
CA GLY A 33 -14.92 -22.41 -18.42
C GLY A 33 -15.89 -21.65 -17.52
N LEU A 34 -17.05 -21.33 -18.08
CA LEU A 34 -18.00 -20.41 -17.49
C LEU A 34 -18.58 -20.97 -16.17
N ILE A 35 -18.45 -20.18 -15.11
CA ILE A 35 -19.03 -20.47 -13.80
C ILE A 35 -20.47 -19.93 -13.81
N PRO A 36 -21.48 -20.78 -13.48
CA PRO A 36 -22.86 -20.31 -13.34
C PRO A 36 -22.96 -19.18 -12.32
N LYS A 37 -23.81 -18.18 -12.61
CA LYS A 37 -23.96 -16.99 -11.77
C LYS A 37 -24.37 -17.36 -10.34
N GLU A 38 -25.27 -18.32 -10.19
CA GLU A 38 -25.77 -18.80 -8.90
C GLU A 38 -24.62 -19.42 -8.07
N THR A 39 -23.73 -20.16 -8.73
CA THR A 39 -22.54 -20.75 -8.10
C THR A 39 -21.56 -19.69 -7.67
N TRP A 40 -21.27 -18.71 -8.53
CA TRP A 40 -20.39 -17.59 -8.21
C TRP A 40 -20.92 -16.78 -7.03
N GLU A 41 -22.17 -16.34 -7.09
CA GLU A 41 -22.82 -15.56 -6.04
C GLU A 41 -22.84 -16.30 -4.70
N LYS A 42 -23.18 -17.60 -4.71
CA LYS A 42 -23.16 -18.42 -3.50
C LYS A 42 -21.77 -18.46 -2.86
N VAL A 43 -20.73 -18.77 -3.63
CA VAL A 43 -19.36 -18.85 -3.10
C VAL A 43 -18.85 -17.48 -2.64
N LYS A 44 -19.18 -16.41 -3.38
CA LYS A 44 -18.86 -15.03 -3.01
C LYS A 44 -19.46 -14.67 -1.66
N LEU A 45 -20.78 -14.86 -1.48
CA LEU A 45 -21.48 -14.53 -0.24
C LEU A 45 -20.92 -15.33 0.94
N GLU A 46 -20.80 -16.65 0.80
CA GLU A 46 -20.26 -17.48 1.88
C GLU A 46 -18.78 -17.17 2.20
N PHE A 47 -18.01 -16.67 1.23
CA PHE A 47 -16.63 -16.23 1.45
C PHE A 47 -16.58 -14.89 2.18
N LEU A 48 -17.37 -13.91 1.75
CA LEU A 48 -17.46 -12.61 2.41
C LEU A 48 -17.94 -12.76 3.85
N ASP A 49 -18.95 -13.59 4.11
CA ASP A 49 -19.44 -13.90 5.46
C ASP A 49 -18.34 -14.48 6.36
N GLY A 50 -17.49 -15.36 5.81
CA GLY A 50 -16.30 -15.85 6.51
C GLY A 50 -15.25 -14.78 6.83
N LEU A 51 -15.31 -13.62 6.17
CA LEU A 51 -14.49 -12.44 6.42
C LEU A 51 -15.19 -11.40 7.31
N ALA A 52 -16.28 -11.74 8.00
CA ALA A 52 -16.90 -10.83 8.98
C ALA A 52 -15.87 -10.34 10.01
N GLY A 53 -15.75 -9.02 10.17
CA GLY A 53 -14.76 -8.38 11.04
C GLY A 53 -13.31 -8.39 10.51
N HIS A 54 -13.05 -8.99 9.34
CA HIS A 54 -11.72 -9.00 8.74
C HIS A 54 -11.33 -7.61 8.20
N PRO A 55 -10.11 -7.10 8.44
CA PRO A 55 -9.72 -5.76 8.02
C PRO A 55 -9.85 -5.49 6.51
N LEU A 56 -9.63 -6.52 5.68
CA LEU A 56 -9.69 -6.42 4.21
C LEU A 56 -11.07 -6.75 3.61
N ARG A 57 -12.11 -7.00 4.42
CA ARG A 57 -13.41 -7.44 3.89
C ARG A 57 -13.97 -6.47 2.85
N ALA A 58 -14.06 -5.19 3.20
CA ALA A 58 -14.61 -4.16 2.32
C ALA A 58 -13.79 -4.01 1.04
N ASP A 59 -12.46 -4.05 1.15
CA ASP A 59 -11.55 -3.91 0.01
C ASP A 59 -11.67 -5.11 -0.96
N ILE A 60 -11.87 -6.31 -0.42
CA ILE A 60 -12.11 -7.54 -1.21
C ILE A 60 -13.50 -7.52 -1.86
N GLU A 61 -14.51 -7.03 -1.16
CA GLU A 61 -15.87 -6.87 -1.69
C GLU A 61 -15.90 -5.87 -2.86
N ASP A 62 -15.24 -4.72 -2.70
CA ASP A 62 -15.06 -3.74 -3.78
C ASP A 62 -14.32 -4.34 -4.99
N LEU A 63 -13.25 -5.11 -4.76
CA LEU A 63 -12.50 -5.79 -5.81
C LEU A 63 -13.36 -6.80 -6.58
N LEU A 64 -14.18 -7.58 -5.88
CA LEU A 64 -15.09 -8.55 -6.48
C LEU A 64 -16.17 -7.84 -7.31
N HIS A 65 -16.78 -6.78 -6.78
CA HIS A 65 -17.75 -5.98 -7.54
C HIS A 65 -17.14 -5.31 -8.77
N LEU A 66 -15.90 -4.84 -8.67
CA LEU A 66 -15.17 -4.28 -9.81
C LEU A 66 -14.94 -5.33 -10.90
N TYR A 67 -14.58 -6.56 -10.54
CA TYR A 67 -14.49 -7.68 -11.49
C TYR A 67 -15.85 -7.94 -12.16
N GLU A 68 -16.92 -8.09 -11.38
CA GLU A 68 -18.26 -8.38 -11.89
C GLU A 68 -18.74 -7.33 -12.90
N THR A 69 -18.47 -6.06 -12.61
CA THR A 69 -18.81 -4.93 -13.48
C THR A 69 -17.97 -4.94 -14.76
N SER A 70 -16.66 -5.20 -14.63
CA SER A 70 -15.72 -5.18 -15.77
C SER A 70 -15.98 -6.31 -16.77
N TYR A 71 -16.41 -7.47 -16.30
CA TYR A 71 -16.67 -8.66 -17.13
C TYR A 71 -18.17 -8.89 -17.39
N LYS A 72 -19.03 -7.89 -17.14
CA LYS A 72 -20.48 -7.92 -17.39
C LYS A 72 -21.19 -9.14 -16.77
N GLY A 73 -20.75 -9.58 -15.60
CA GLY A 73 -21.29 -10.76 -14.92
C GLY A 73 -20.97 -12.11 -15.58
N ARG A 74 -20.05 -12.14 -16.57
CA ARG A 74 -19.47 -13.39 -17.07
C ARG A 74 -18.35 -13.79 -16.10
N HIS A 75 -18.43 -15.01 -15.57
CA HIS A 75 -17.48 -15.48 -14.56
C HIS A 75 -16.69 -16.67 -15.09
N ASP A 76 -15.37 -16.55 -15.12
CA ASP A 76 -14.44 -17.64 -15.40
C ASP A 76 -13.25 -17.48 -14.44
N LEU A 77 -12.77 -18.60 -13.89
CA LEU A 77 -11.59 -18.60 -13.03
C LEU A 77 -10.34 -18.11 -13.77
N ALA A 78 -10.23 -18.35 -15.08
CA ALA A 78 -9.12 -17.84 -15.90
C ALA A 78 -9.16 -16.32 -16.06
N GLU A 79 -10.35 -15.77 -16.30
CA GLU A 79 -10.58 -14.31 -16.36
C GLU A 79 -10.33 -13.66 -14.99
N TRP A 80 -10.85 -14.26 -13.92
CA TRP A 80 -10.57 -13.83 -12.55
C TRP A 80 -9.07 -13.80 -12.25
N ASN A 81 -8.33 -14.87 -12.58
CA ASN A 81 -6.89 -14.94 -12.37
C ASN A 81 -6.12 -13.88 -13.16
N THR A 82 -6.58 -13.57 -14.37
CA THR A 82 -6.00 -12.51 -15.21
C THR A 82 -6.26 -11.15 -14.57
N PHE A 83 -7.51 -10.90 -14.16
CA PHE A 83 -7.92 -9.67 -13.49
C PHE A 83 -7.09 -9.39 -12.23
N VAL A 84 -7.00 -10.33 -11.29
CA VAL A 84 -6.25 -10.13 -10.03
C VAL A 84 -4.73 -10.10 -10.20
N ARG A 85 -4.22 -10.50 -11.36
CA ARG A 85 -2.80 -10.38 -11.72
C ARG A 85 -2.48 -8.97 -12.25
N GLU A 86 -3.42 -8.34 -12.93
CA GLU A 86 -3.22 -7.06 -13.61
C GLU A 86 -3.61 -5.86 -12.75
N ILE A 87 -4.63 -6.02 -11.90
CA ILE A 87 -5.08 -4.95 -11.02
C ILE A 87 -4.09 -4.69 -9.88
N ARG A 88 -3.89 -3.41 -9.56
CA ARG A 88 -3.17 -2.98 -8.37
C ARG A 88 -4.15 -2.80 -7.22
N ILE A 89 -3.72 -3.11 -6.01
CA ILE A 89 -4.58 -2.95 -4.83
C ILE A 89 -5.00 -1.48 -4.64
N SER A 90 -4.16 -0.52 -5.04
CA SER A 90 -4.49 0.91 -5.04
C SER A 90 -5.61 1.29 -5.99
N ASP A 91 -5.77 0.55 -7.09
CA ASP A 91 -6.78 0.81 -8.11
C ASP A 91 -8.09 0.04 -7.81
N ALA A 92 -8.02 -1.04 -7.03
CA ALA A 92 -9.17 -1.79 -6.56
C ALA A 92 -9.90 -1.12 -5.38
N VAL A 93 -9.15 -0.48 -4.49
CA VAL A 93 -9.71 0.17 -3.30
C VAL A 93 -10.22 1.55 -3.69
N ARG A 94 -11.54 1.75 -3.58
CA ARG A 94 -12.10 3.10 -3.72
C ARG A 94 -11.49 4.00 -2.63
N PRO A 95 -10.97 5.19 -2.96
CA PRO A 95 -10.45 6.10 -1.95
C PRO A 95 -11.58 6.38 -0.94
N LYS A 96 -11.42 5.90 0.30
CA LYS A 96 -12.35 6.20 1.38
C LYS A 96 -12.42 7.72 1.53
N LYS A 97 -13.61 8.29 1.76
CA LYS A 97 -13.77 9.73 2.01
C LYS A 97 -12.77 10.18 3.09
N GLY A 98 -12.00 11.23 2.81
CA GLY A 98 -10.97 11.75 3.71
C GLY A 98 -9.56 11.18 3.55
N VAL A 99 -9.30 10.37 2.52
CA VAL A 99 -7.95 9.90 2.18
C VAL A 99 -7.28 10.84 1.16
N VAL A 100 -6.12 11.38 1.51
CA VAL A 100 -5.26 12.13 0.57
C VAL A 100 -4.27 11.17 -0.08
N LEU A 101 -4.31 11.08 -1.42
CA LEU A 101 -3.35 10.30 -2.19
C LEU A 101 -2.09 11.14 -2.46
N VAL A 102 -0.93 10.67 -2.01
CA VAL A 102 0.35 11.31 -2.29
C VAL A 102 1.09 10.54 -3.38
N SER A 103 1.36 11.19 -4.51
CA SER A 103 2.12 10.63 -5.62
C SER A 103 3.04 11.67 -6.24
N THR A 104 3.99 11.23 -7.06
CA THR A 104 4.81 12.17 -7.86
C THR A 104 3.98 12.67 -9.04
N MET A 105 4.27 13.88 -9.54
CA MET A 105 3.60 14.44 -10.73
C MET A 105 3.63 13.50 -11.94
N HIS A 106 4.68 12.68 -12.08
CA HIS A 106 4.75 11.66 -13.14
C HIS A 106 3.72 10.54 -12.98
N LYS A 107 3.42 10.12 -11.73
CA LYS A 107 2.49 9.03 -11.43
C LYS A 107 1.01 9.45 -11.48
N SER A 108 0.72 10.75 -11.52
CA SER A 108 -0.66 11.27 -11.63
C SER A 108 -1.16 11.37 -13.07
N LYS A 109 -0.29 11.17 -14.08
CA LYS A 109 -0.66 11.26 -15.49
C LYS A 109 -1.78 10.25 -15.84
N GLY A 110 -2.83 10.75 -16.50
CA GLY A 110 -3.99 9.95 -16.90
C GLY A 110 -5.00 9.67 -15.78
N LYS A 111 -4.80 10.26 -14.59
CA LYS A 111 -5.79 10.27 -13.49
C LYS A 111 -6.41 11.66 -13.35
N GLU A 112 -7.58 11.75 -12.76
CA GLU A 112 -8.27 13.01 -12.45
C GLU A 112 -8.75 12.98 -10.99
N PHE A 113 -8.74 14.13 -10.32
CA PHE A 113 -9.09 14.28 -8.92
C PHE A 113 -9.92 15.54 -8.72
N ASN A 114 -10.88 15.52 -7.80
CA ASN A 114 -11.67 16.71 -7.45
C ASN A 114 -10.76 17.83 -6.93
N ASN A 115 -9.92 17.53 -5.93
CA ASN A 115 -9.02 18.49 -5.30
C ASN A 115 -7.57 18.02 -5.45
N VAL A 116 -6.68 18.91 -5.94
CA VAL A 116 -5.25 18.62 -6.12
C VAL A 116 -4.40 19.61 -5.34
N PHE A 117 -3.49 19.07 -4.53
CA PHE A 117 -2.46 19.83 -3.82
C PHE A 117 -1.11 19.49 -4.44
N ILE A 118 -0.40 20.51 -4.96
CA ILE A 118 0.94 20.37 -5.51
C ILE A 118 1.93 20.95 -4.50
N HIS A 119 2.92 20.16 -4.10
CA HIS A 119 4.01 20.63 -3.25
C HIS A 119 5.29 20.77 -4.08
N LEU A 120 5.79 21.99 -4.20
CA LEU A 120 6.99 22.38 -4.92
C LEU A 120 8.05 22.89 -3.94
N ASP A 121 8.93 22.00 -3.51
CA ASP A 121 10.06 22.33 -2.64
C ASP A 121 11.33 22.58 -3.47
N GLY A 122 11.79 23.83 -3.52
CA GLY A 122 12.97 24.25 -4.28
C GLY A 122 12.85 24.02 -5.79
N HIS A 123 11.62 23.85 -6.31
CA HIS A 123 11.40 23.53 -7.71
C HIS A 123 11.52 24.79 -8.56
N VAL A 124 12.39 24.73 -9.57
CA VAL A 124 12.61 25.83 -10.53
C VAL A 124 12.00 25.44 -11.88
N LEU A 125 11.29 26.38 -12.51
CA LEU A 125 10.66 26.20 -13.81
C LEU A 125 11.57 26.73 -14.94
N ASP A 126 12.79 26.20 -15.02
CA ASP A 126 13.83 26.63 -15.97
C ASP A 126 13.74 25.93 -17.34
N SER A 127 13.29 24.69 -17.36
CA SER A 127 13.16 23.83 -18.55
C SER A 127 11.71 23.66 -18.99
N ASP A 128 11.52 23.38 -20.28
CA ASP A 128 10.21 23.07 -20.84
C ASP A 128 9.66 21.75 -20.28
N GLU A 129 10.53 20.80 -19.95
CA GLU A 129 10.17 19.57 -19.26
C GLU A 129 9.59 19.84 -17.87
N ALA A 130 10.22 20.71 -17.07
CA ALA A 130 9.72 21.09 -15.75
C ALA A 130 8.38 21.83 -15.83
N ARG A 131 8.24 22.78 -16.75
CA ARG A 131 6.98 23.51 -17.00
C ARG A 131 5.87 22.56 -17.44
N ARG A 132 6.17 21.66 -18.37
CA ARG A 132 5.21 20.65 -18.85
C ARG A 132 4.80 19.69 -17.75
N LEU A 133 5.73 19.30 -16.88
CA LEU A 133 5.44 18.42 -15.75
C LEU A 133 4.46 19.08 -14.77
N LEU A 134 4.71 20.34 -14.40
CA LEU A 134 3.80 21.11 -13.55
C LEU A 134 2.43 21.27 -14.23
N TYR A 135 2.40 21.64 -15.52
CA TYR A 135 1.16 21.75 -16.29
C TYR A 135 0.34 20.45 -16.27
N VAL A 136 1.00 19.30 -16.50
CA VAL A 136 0.34 17.99 -16.43
C VAL A 136 -0.25 17.75 -15.04
N ALA A 137 0.46 18.12 -13.97
CA ALA A 137 -0.03 17.98 -12.60
C ALA A 137 -1.23 18.91 -12.30
N CYS A 138 -1.19 20.16 -12.74
CA CYS A 138 -2.29 21.12 -12.57
C CYS A 138 -3.57 20.64 -13.26
N THR A 139 -3.45 20.10 -14.49
CA THR A 139 -4.60 19.59 -15.26
C THR A 139 -5.20 18.28 -14.73
N ARG A 140 -4.74 17.77 -13.57
CA ARG A 140 -5.40 16.64 -12.90
C ARG A 140 -6.55 17.09 -12.00
N ALA A 141 -6.66 18.39 -11.70
CA ALA A 141 -7.70 18.96 -10.86
C ALA A 141 -9.00 19.19 -11.64
N MET A 142 -10.14 18.76 -11.08
CA MET A 142 -11.47 19.02 -11.61
C MET A 142 -12.15 20.20 -10.92
N ASP A 143 -12.03 20.31 -9.59
CA ASP A 143 -12.74 21.31 -8.78
C ASP A 143 -11.79 22.34 -8.16
N SER A 144 -10.72 21.90 -7.49
CA SER A 144 -9.76 22.80 -6.83
C SER A 144 -8.30 22.42 -7.05
N LEU A 145 -7.44 23.44 -7.17
CA LEU A 145 -6.00 23.32 -7.33
C LEU A 145 -5.29 24.26 -6.35
N GLU A 146 -4.48 23.70 -5.47
CA GLU A 146 -3.63 24.43 -4.53
C GLU A 146 -2.16 24.11 -4.80
N ILE A 147 -1.32 25.14 -4.93
CA ILE A 147 0.12 24.99 -5.17
C ILE A 147 0.86 25.58 -3.98
N HIS A 148 1.47 24.71 -3.18
CA HIS A 148 2.34 25.06 -2.06
C HIS A 148 3.78 25.07 -2.52
N THR A 149 4.46 26.21 -2.34
CA THR A 149 5.81 26.41 -2.85
C THR A 149 6.60 27.35 -1.95
N ASN A 150 7.91 27.10 -1.86
CA ASN A 150 8.86 28.00 -1.20
C ASN A 150 9.72 28.79 -2.20
N THR A 151 9.38 28.73 -3.50
CA THR A 151 10.04 29.49 -4.57
C THR A 151 9.03 30.34 -5.32
N LEU A 152 9.51 31.38 -6.01
CA LEU A 152 8.67 32.19 -6.87
C LEU A 152 8.33 31.41 -8.14
N VAL A 153 7.11 30.86 -8.20
CA VAL A 153 6.55 30.20 -9.38
C VAL A 153 5.32 30.96 -9.88
N LEU A 154 5.16 31.01 -11.20
CA LEU A 154 4.01 31.62 -11.88
C LEU A 154 3.77 33.09 -11.45
N THR A 155 4.83 33.87 -11.19
CA THR A 155 4.73 35.26 -10.69
C THR A 155 3.93 36.17 -11.63
N ASP A 156 4.09 35.96 -12.93
CA ASP A 156 3.47 36.80 -13.97
C ASP A 156 2.05 36.32 -14.33
N TYR A 157 1.60 35.20 -13.74
CA TYR A 157 0.27 34.65 -13.95
C TYR A 157 -0.71 35.21 -12.90
N GLN A 158 -1.68 36.01 -13.36
CA GLN A 158 -2.65 36.70 -12.51
C GLN A 158 -4.08 36.60 -13.07
N PRO A 159 -4.71 35.41 -13.08
CA PRO A 159 -6.11 35.30 -13.44
C PRO A 159 -7.00 35.81 -12.29
N SER A 160 -8.25 36.18 -12.61
CA SER A 160 -9.22 36.74 -11.66
C SER A 160 -9.57 35.84 -10.47
N HIS A 161 -9.34 34.53 -10.60
CA HIS A 161 -9.67 33.53 -9.58
C HIS A 161 -8.45 33.02 -8.78
N LEU A 162 -7.27 33.62 -8.98
CA LEU A 162 -6.06 33.23 -8.23
C LEU A 162 -6.02 33.94 -6.87
N GLU A 163 -6.01 33.15 -5.82
CA GLU A 163 -5.67 33.61 -4.47
C GLU A 163 -4.20 33.29 -4.17
N ARG A 164 -3.46 34.25 -3.60
CA ARG A 164 -2.09 34.06 -3.12
C ARG A 164 -2.06 34.28 -1.62
N VAL A 165 -1.72 33.21 -0.89
CA VAL A 165 -1.58 33.24 0.56
C VAL A 165 -0.12 33.03 0.92
N VAL A 166 0.42 33.88 1.79
CA VAL A 166 1.74 33.67 2.41
C VAL A 166 1.50 33.02 3.76
N ASP A 167 1.91 31.77 3.87
CA ASP A 167 1.85 31.02 5.12
C ASP A 167 3.20 31.14 5.84
N ALA A 168 3.18 31.79 7.01
CA ALA A 168 4.33 31.99 7.88
C ALA A 168 4.33 31.04 9.09
N ASP A 169 3.34 30.14 9.18
CA ASP A 169 3.20 29.25 10.33
C ASP A 169 4.23 28.12 10.30
N GLU A 170 4.70 27.75 11.49
CA GLU A 170 5.60 26.60 11.66
C GLU A 170 4.80 25.30 11.71
N HIS A 171 4.81 24.55 10.60
CA HIS A 171 4.13 23.26 10.51
C HIS A 171 4.95 22.13 11.13
N ARG A 172 4.56 21.72 12.34
CA ARG A 172 5.23 20.62 13.04
C ARG A 172 5.01 19.27 12.33
N PRO A 173 6.06 18.43 12.19
CA PRO A 173 5.90 17.07 11.73
C PRO A 173 4.90 16.27 12.60
N PRO A 174 4.16 15.32 12.02
CA PRO A 174 3.14 14.59 12.75
C PRO A 174 3.73 13.75 13.89
N ALA A 175 3.04 13.65 15.01
CA ALA A 175 3.46 12.81 16.13
C ALA A 175 3.54 11.32 15.76
N THR A 176 2.79 10.88 14.74
CA THR A 176 2.75 9.47 14.30
C THR A 176 2.66 9.34 12.78
N ILE A 177 3.46 8.43 12.24
CA ILE A 177 3.47 8.02 10.83
C ILE A 177 3.07 6.54 10.75
N GLU A 178 2.17 6.23 9.81
CA GLU A 178 1.85 4.85 9.46
C GLU A 178 2.52 4.51 8.13
N TYR A 179 3.31 3.44 8.11
CA TYR A 179 4.09 3.03 6.96
C TYR A 179 3.79 1.56 6.61
N VAL A 180 3.23 1.29 5.44
CA VAL A 180 3.00 -0.08 4.98
C VAL A 180 4.24 -0.58 4.25
N LEU A 181 4.82 -1.68 4.73
CA LEU A 181 5.97 -2.30 4.07
C LEU A 181 5.52 -3.12 2.87
N GLY A 182 6.27 -3.01 1.77
CA GLY A 182 6.15 -3.91 0.63
C GLY A 182 7.15 -5.06 0.67
N MET A 183 7.15 -5.85 -0.39
CA MET A 183 8.13 -6.91 -0.66
C MET A 183 9.58 -6.40 -0.64
N THR A 184 9.84 -5.15 -1.03
CA THR A 184 11.21 -4.62 -1.08
C THR A 184 11.75 -4.19 0.29
N GLU A 185 10.86 -3.86 1.22
CA GLU A 185 11.22 -3.44 2.58
C GLU A 185 11.39 -4.61 3.55
N VAL A 186 10.91 -5.80 3.18
CA VAL A 186 11.01 -7.02 3.98
C VAL A 186 12.12 -7.93 3.45
N ASN A 187 12.90 -8.54 4.34
CA ASN A 187 13.77 -9.64 3.97
C ASN A 187 12.92 -10.90 3.77
N LEU A 188 12.47 -11.14 2.54
CA LEU A 188 11.55 -12.23 2.19
C LEU A 188 12.09 -13.62 2.60
N GLY A 189 13.40 -13.81 2.50
CA GLY A 189 14.05 -15.06 2.92
C GLY A 189 13.93 -15.36 4.41
N SER A 190 13.78 -14.33 5.27
CA SER A 190 13.58 -14.52 6.71
C SER A 190 12.25 -15.20 7.04
N CYS A 191 11.20 -14.89 6.27
CA CYS A 191 9.86 -15.45 6.45
C CYS A 191 9.84 -16.97 6.21
N ALA A 192 10.66 -17.46 5.29
CA ALA A 192 10.75 -18.89 4.98
C ALA A 192 11.19 -19.75 6.18
N TYR A 193 12.01 -19.20 7.09
CA TYR A 193 12.49 -19.90 8.29
C TYR A 193 11.46 -19.94 9.43
N VAL A 194 10.40 -19.14 9.34
CA VAL A 194 9.40 -18.96 10.40
C VAL A 194 7.98 -19.24 9.90
N SER A 195 7.87 -20.05 8.84
CA SER A 195 6.61 -20.37 8.15
C SER A 195 5.52 -20.92 9.08
N GLU A 196 5.88 -21.76 10.06
CA GLU A 196 4.92 -22.29 11.05
C GLU A 196 4.34 -21.21 11.96
N ARG A 197 5.10 -20.14 12.24
CA ARG A 197 4.56 -18.96 12.95
C ARG A 197 3.65 -18.14 12.04
N ILE A 198 4.07 -17.91 10.79
CA ILE A 198 3.30 -17.14 9.80
C ILE A 198 1.94 -17.79 9.49
N LYS A 199 1.86 -19.12 9.42
CA LYS A 199 0.60 -19.85 9.22
C LYS A 199 -0.46 -19.55 10.29
N LYS A 200 -0.04 -19.20 11.50
CA LYS A 200 -0.94 -18.87 12.62
C LYS A 200 -1.38 -17.41 12.61
N LEU A 201 -0.73 -16.56 11.83
CA LEU A 201 -1.05 -15.15 11.74
C LEU A 201 -2.29 -14.90 10.87
N ARG A 202 -3.01 -13.84 11.21
CA ARG A 202 -4.10 -13.27 10.43
C ARG A 202 -3.82 -11.80 10.15
N THR A 203 -4.41 -11.30 9.07
CA THR A 203 -4.40 -9.86 8.79
C THR A 203 -5.04 -9.12 9.96
N GLY A 204 -4.37 -8.08 10.45
CA GLY A 204 -4.74 -7.33 11.66
C GLY A 204 -4.01 -7.75 12.93
N ASP A 205 -3.33 -8.90 12.97
CA ASP A 205 -2.59 -9.34 14.16
C ASP A 205 -1.51 -8.33 14.56
N GLU A 206 -1.38 -8.06 15.85
CA GLU A 206 -0.37 -7.15 16.37
C GLU A 206 1.03 -7.74 16.28
N LEU A 207 1.97 -6.87 15.90
CA LEU A 207 3.39 -7.17 15.83
C LEU A 207 4.17 -6.17 16.67
N ARG A 208 5.29 -6.61 17.24
CA ARG A 208 6.15 -5.77 18.09
C ARG A 208 7.55 -5.66 17.50
N PRO A 209 8.24 -4.52 17.69
CA PRO A 209 9.66 -4.40 17.36
C PRO A 209 10.43 -5.57 17.96
N ASP A 210 11.23 -6.22 17.13
CA ASP A 210 12.03 -7.37 17.51
C ASP A 210 13.38 -7.32 16.79
N ALA A 211 14.36 -8.03 17.33
CA ALA A 211 15.68 -8.14 16.73
C ALA A 211 16.24 -9.55 16.91
N VAL A 212 16.84 -10.08 15.84
CA VAL A 212 17.52 -11.37 15.86
C VAL A 212 19.02 -11.13 15.87
N GLN A 213 19.69 -11.69 16.88
CA GLN A 213 21.15 -11.69 16.97
C GLN A 213 21.72 -12.84 16.13
N PHE A 214 22.61 -12.53 15.21
CA PHE A 214 23.45 -13.48 14.48
C PHE A 214 24.90 -13.38 14.99
N ALA A 215 25.74 -14.32 14.57
CA ALA A 215 27.14 -14.39 15.01
C ALA A 215 27.95 -13.10 14.75
N SER A 216 27.64 -12.38 13.66
CA SER A 216 28.41 -11.20 13.22
C SER A 216 27.59 -9.91 13.09
N ASN A 217 26.27 -9.96 13.29
CA ASN A 217 25.40 -8.79 13.22
C ASN A 217 24.08 -9.02 13.98
N HIS A 218 23.27 -7.99 14.09
CA HIS A 218 21.87 -8.09 14.50
C HIS A 218 20.98 -7.62 13.34
N ALA A 219 19.83 -8.24 13.16
CA ALA A 219 18.83 -7.80 12.20
C ALA A 219 17.56 -7.39 12.92
N ARG A 220 17.08 -6.20 12.59
CA ARG A 220 15.83 -5.64 13.12
C ARG A 220 14.65 -6.14 12.31
N GLY A 221 13.50 -6.25 12.95
CA GLY A 221 12.29 -6.75 12.33
C GLY A 221 11.08 -6.63 13.24
N LEU A 222 10.14 -7.54 13.04
CA LEU A 222 8.94 -7.64 13.85
C LEU A 222 8.70 -9.09 14.29
N GLY A 223 8.12 -9.22 15.48
CA GLY A 223 7.79 -10.51 16.09
C GLY A 223 6.43 -10.48 16.77
N THR A 224 5.98 -11.67 17.17
CA THR A 224 4.91 -11.84 18.15
C THR A 224 5.51 -12.23 19.50
N THR A 225 4.67 -12.52 20.48
CA THR A 225 5.11 -13.14 21.75
C THR A 225 5.78 -14.50 21.56
N GLN A 226 5.57 -15.16 20.40
CA GLN A 226 6.20 -16.45 20.04
C GLN A 226 7.53 -16.28 19.29
N GLY A 227 8.01 -15.03 19.14
CA GLY A 227 9.28 -14.66 18.51
C GLY A 227 9.13 -14.04 17.12
N ASN A 228 10.27 -13.89 16.45
CA ASN A 228 10.38 -13.18 15.17
C ASN A 228 9.50 -13.79 14.07
N VAL A 229 8.83 -12.92 13.31
CA VAL A 229 8.02 -13.30 12.12
C VAL A 229 8.59 -12.76 10.82
N LEU A 230 9.36 -11.68 10.88
CA LEU A 230 10.06 -11.10 9.73
C LEU A 230 11.25 -10.26 10.17
N LEU A 231 12.20 -10.12 9.26
CA LEU A 231 13.29 -9.15 9.34
C LEU A 231 13.14 -8.08 8.27
N TYR A 232 13.57 -6.87 8.57
CA TYR A 232 13.63 -5.78 7.60
C TYR A 232 14.73 -5.99 6.57
N SER A 233 14.51 -5.51 5.35
CA SER A 233 15.55 -5.48 4.32
C SER A 233 16.63 -4.45 4.68
N ARG A 234 17.88 -4.71 4.29
CA ARG A 234 18.99 -3.76 4.53
C ARG A 234 18.74 -2.40 3.86
N LYS A 235 18.08 -2.41 2.69
CA LYS A 235 17.71 -1.20 1.95
C LYS A 235 16.68 -0.37 2.71
N PHE A 236 15.69 -1.00 3.33
CA PHE A 236 14.72 -0.29 4.16
C PHE A 236 15.39 0.34 5.38
N VAL A 237 16.20 -0.45 6.10
CA VAL A 237 16.94 -0.01 7.28
C VAL A 237 17.85 1.18 6.99
N GLY A 238 18.72 1.07 5.98
CA GLY A 238 19.65 2.16 5.61
C GLY A 238 19.00 3.32 4.84
N GLY A 239 17.78 3.12 4.33
CA GLY A 239 17.07 4.06 3.47
C GLY A 239 15.91 4.75 4.19
N ALA A 240 14.70 4.28 3.93
CA ALA A 240 13.47 4.93 4.40
C ALA A 240 13.38 4.97 5.93
N LEU A 241 13.66 3.85 6.61
CA LEU A 241 13.64 3.80 8.07
C LEU A 241 14.72 4.70 8.66
N GLY A 242 15.97 4.60 8.20
CA GLY A 242 17.07 5.44 8.69
C GLY A 242 16.86 6.95 8.46
N ARG A 243 16.10 7.36 7.45
CA ARG A 243 15.66 8.77 7.30
C ARG A 243 14.63 9.16 8.36
N LEU A 244 13.65 8.30 8.62
CA LEU A 244 12.64 8.54 9.66
C LEU A 244 13.29 8.60 11.05
N GLU A 245 14.24 7.72 11.34
CA GLU A 245 15.00 7.69 12.60
C GLU A 245 15.80 8.98 12.81
N ARG A 246 16.48 9.49 11.79
CA ARG A 246 17.17 10.79 11.86
C ARG A 246 16.22 11.97 12.09
N ASN A 247 14.95 11.83 11.71
CA ASN A 247 13.90 12.83 11.96
C ASN A 247 13.18 12.64 13.30
N GLY A 248 13.71 11.76 14.18
CA GLY A 248 13.21 11.52 15.53
C GLY A 248 12.10 10.50 15.63
N TYR A 249 11.84 9.70 14.59
CA TYR A 249 10.81 8.66 14.62
C TYR A 249 11.39 7.29 14.96
N SER A 250 10.71 6.54 15.82
CA SER A 250 11.03 5.14 16.09
C SER A 250 9.81 4.24 15.87
N VAL A 251 10.03 3.00 15.45
CA VAL A 251 8.96 1.99 15.31
C VAL A 251 8.40 1.67 16.70
N ALA A 252 7.15 2.05 16.96
CA ALA A 252 6.49 1.80 18.23
C ALA A 252 5.75 0.45 18.25
N ARG A 253 5.09 0.11 17.13
CA ARG A 253 4.39 -1.16 16.93
C ARG A 253 4.24 -1.47 15.45
N GLY A 254 3.84 -2.69 15.14
CA GLY A 254 3.38 -3.08 13.82
C GLY A 254 2.06 -3.85 13.90
N ARG A 255 1.46 -4.08 12.74
CA ARG A 255 0.38 -5.05 12.57
C ARG A 255 0.54 -5.74 11.22
N VAL A 256 0.03 -6.95 11.08
CA VAL A 256 -0.05 -7.63 9.79
C VAL A 256 -1.01 -6.83 8.90
N GLU A 257 -0.51 -6.26 7.80
CA GLU A 257 -1.35 -5.58 6.81
C GLU A 257 -1.74 -6.52 5.68
N TYR A 258 -0.76 -7.26 5.14
CA TYR A 258 -1.00 -8.30 4.14
C TYR A 258 -0.18 -9.54 4.45
N ILE A 259 -0.70 -10.69 4.04
CA ILE A 259 0.10 -11.91 3.92
C ILE A 259 -0.01 -12.39 2.48
N VAL A 260 1.14 -12.50 1.83
CA VAL A 260 1.22 -12.69 0.39
C VAL A 260 2.13 -13.86 0.04
N GLU A 261 1.84 -14.50 -1.07
CA GLU A 261 2.66 -15.57 -1.64
C GLU A 261 3.90 -14.98 -2.33
N TRP A 262 5.07 -15.55 -2.05
CA TRP A 262 6.34 -15.19 -2.69
C TRP A 262 7.05 -16.45 -3.20
N TYR A 263 7.47 -16.43 -4.46
CA TYR A 263 8.24 -17.51 -5.07
C TYR A 263 9.74 -17.21 -5.00
N ASP A 264 10.46 -18.03 -4.22
CA ASP A 264 11.92 -17.99 -4.11
C ASP A 264 12.53 -18.79 -5.27
N LYS A 265 12.96 -18.06 -6.31
CA LYS A 265 13.61 -18.63 -7.49
C LYS A 265 14.86 -19.46 -7.17
N LYS A 266 15.57 -19.16 -6.07
CA LYS A 266 16.80 -19.89 -5.72
C LYS A 266 16.51 -21.24 -5.09
N LYS A 267 15.42 -21.34 -4.34
CA LYS A 267 14.98 -22.57 -3.67
C LYS A 267 13.93 -23.33 -4.45
N ASP A 268 13.49 -22.80 -5.60
CA ASP A 268 12.35 -23.27 -6.39
C ASP A 268 11.13 -23.61 -5.52
N ARG A 269 10.80 -22.69 -4.61
CA ARG A 269 9.77 -22.90 -3.58
C ARG A 269 9.01 -21.63 -3.29
N THR A 270 7.74 -21.84 -2.95
CA THR A 270 6.81 -20.77 -2.60
C THR A 270 6.63 -20.69 -1.09
N TYR A 271 6.68 -19.47 -0.55
CA TYR A 271 6.50 -19.17 0.86
C TYR A 271 5.44 -18.09 1.06
N GLU A 272 4.87 -18.02 2.25
CA GLU A 272 4.07 -16.87 2.66
C GLU A 272 4.98 -15.86 3.36
N VAL A 273 4.83 -14.60 3.00
CA VAL A 273 5.59 -13.48 3.58
C VAL A 273 4.61 -12.46 4.18
N VAL A 274 5.00 -11.92 5.32
CA VAL A 274 4.20 -10.93 6.05
C VAL A 274 4.63 -9.54 5.62
N LEU A 275 3.68 -8.74 5.17
CA LEU A 275 3.85 -7.33 4.86
C LEU A 275 3.15 -6.51 5.96
N PRO A 276 3.91 -5.94 6.91
CA PRO A 276 3.33 -5.24 8.05
C PRO A 276 3.05 -3.76 7.74
N ARG A 277 2.09 -3.20 8.46
CA ARG A 277 2.00 -1.76 8.68
C ARG A 277 2.71 -1.39 9.97
N LEU A 278 3.66 -0.46 9.89
CA LEU A 278 4.40 0.09 11.01
C LEU A 278 3.73 1.36 11.51
N SER A 279 3.62 1.48 12.83
CA SER A 279 3.28 2.73 13.51
C SER A 279 4.58 3.31 14.09
N LEU A 280 5.05 4.41 13.50
CA LEU A 280 6.24 5.12 13.97
C LEU A 280 5.82 6.33 14.78
N ARG A 281 6.38 6.47 15.98
CA ARG A 281 6.13 7.60 16.87
C ARG A 281 7.35 8.50 16.90
N ARG A 282 7.13 9.81 16.82
CA ARG A 282 8.18 10.79 17.04
C ARG A 282 8.42 10.93 18.54
N SER A 283 9.67 10.82 18.97
CA SER A 283 10.05 11.22 20.31
C SER A 283 9.93 12.74 20.38
N GLU A 284 9.10 13.26 21.27
CA GLU A 284 9.14 14.67 21.63
C GLU A 284 10.47 14.87 22.37
N THR A 285 11.49 15.33 21.67
CA THR A 285 12.59 16.02 22.36
C THR A 285 11.96 17.25 23.01
N ALA A 286 11.80 17.20 24.34
CA ALA A 286 11.69 18.39 25.14
C ALA A 286 12.92 19.24 24.80
N ASN A 287 12.67 20.44 24.26
CA ASN A 287 13.69 21.47 24.08
C ASN A 287 14.43 21.75 25.39
#